data_AF-A0A927MY38-F1
#
_entry.id   AF-A0A927MY38-F1
#
_cell.length_a   1.000
_cell.length_b   1.000
_cell.length_c   1.000
_cell.angle_alpha   90.00
_cell.angle_beta   90.00
_cell.angle_gamma   90.00
#
_symmetry.space_group_name_H-M   'P 1'
#
loop_
_entity.id
_entity.type
_entity.pdbx_description
1 polymer ?
#
loop_
_entity_poly.entity_id
_entity_poly.type
_entity_poly.pdbx_seq_one_letter_code
_entity_poly.pdbx_strand_id
1 'polypeptide(L)'
;MSDTILVDGRPVAVGPDQTVAAALLAAGIRSWRTTRKGRPRGLFCGIGVCFDCLVTVNGRGSVRACLVPARPGDVVTTGRPDQEPASAEVPADPSAEVPADALVEESVHGSVGSSVDTPVHHGRRTDG
;
A
#
# COMPACT_ATOMS: atom_id res chain seq x y z
N MET A 1 -12.17 1.67 7.07
CA MET A 1 -11.99 3.13 7.15
C MET A 1 -10.53 3.40 6.88
N SER A 2 -10.22 4.09 5.78
CA SER A 2 -8.84 4.41 5.43
C SER A 2 -8.53 5.81 5.94
N ASP A 3 -7.54 5.94 6.80
CA ASP A 3 -7.08 7.22 7.31
C ASP A 3 -6.32 7.98 6.22
N THR A 4 -6.36 9.31 6.23
CA THR A 4 -5.79 10.13 5.14
C THR A 4 -5.02 11.33 5.70
N ILE A 5 -3.88 11.63 5.09
CA ILE A 5 -3.08 12.85 5.31
C ILE A 5 -2.99 13.67 4.03
N LEU A 6 -2.68 14.95 4.14
CA LEU A 6 -2.44 15.82 2.98
C LEU A 6 -0.93 15.98 2.76
N VAL A 7 -0.43 15.56 1.60
CA VAL A 7 0.97 15.73 1.21
C VAL A 7 1.04 16.67 0.03
N ASP A 8 1.62 17.85 0.23
CA ASP A 8 1.71 18.90 -0.80
C ASP A 8 0.33 19.22 -1.44
N GLY A 9 -0.71 19.19 -0.61
CA GLY A 9 -2.10 19.41 -1.01
C GLY A 9 -2.82 18.19 -1.60
N ARG A 10 -2.13 17.05 -1.78
CA ARG A 10 -2.73 15.82 -2.30
C ARG A 10 -3.08 14.85 -1.17
N PRO A 11 -4.29 14.24 -1.18
CA PRO A 11 -4.65 13.23 -0.20
C PRO A 11 -3.82 11.96 -0.40
N VAL A 12 -3.27 11.44 0.69
CA VAL A 12 -2.50 10.18 0.74
C VAL A 12 -3.12 9.28 1.81
N ALA A 13 -3.50 8.07 1.40
CA ALA A 13 -4.02 7.06 2.32
C ALA A 13 -2.92 6.58 3.28
N VAL A 14 -3.32 6.31 4.51
CA VAL A 14 -2.45 5.88 5.60
C VAL A 14 -3.02 4.59 6.19
N GLY A 15 -2.16 3.58 6.29
CA GLY A 15 -2.46 2.34 6.98
C GLY A 15 -2.29 2.47 8.50
N PRO A 16 -2.85 1.53 9.29
CA PRO A 16 -2.73 1.54 10.73
C PRO A 16 -1.26 1.54 11.16
N ASP A 17 -0.95 2.33 12.20
CA ASP A 17 0.38 2.47 12.80
C ASP A 17 1.52 2.89 11.86
N GLN A 18 1.19 3.41 10.67
CA GLN A 18 2.20 3.91 9.74
C GLN A 18 2.84 5.20 10.25
N THR A 19 4.11 5.35 9.95
CA THR A 19 4.79 6.65 10.06
C THR A 19 4.50 7.50 8.84
N VAL A 20 4.72 8.82 8.95
CA VAL A 20 4.67 9.74 7.80
C VAL A 20 5.59 9.26 6.69
N ALA A 21 6.78 8.76 7.02
CA ALA A 21 7.69 8.17 6.04
C ALA A 21 7.11 6.95 5.31
N ALA A 22 6.45 6.04 6.05
CA ALA A 22 5.83 4.86 5.46
C ALA A 22 4.68 5.25 4.50
N ALA A 23 3.84 6.22 4.90
CA ALA A 23 2.78 6.74 4.06
C ALA A 23 3.32 7.37 2.75
N LEU A 24 4.38 8.18 2.85
CA LEU A 24 5.02 8.78 1.68
C LEU A 24 5.60 7.72 0.71
N LEU A 25 6.24 6.67 1.24
CA LEU A 25 6.76 5.57 0.43
C LEU A 25 5.65 4.76 -0.23
N ALA A 26 4.57 4.47 0.49
CA ALA A 26 3.40 3.77 -0.05
C ALA A 26 2.75 4.57 -1.19
N ALA A 27 2.76 5.91 -1.10
CA ALA A 27 2.33 6.81 -2.16
C ALA A 27 3.36 7.01 -3.30
N GLY A 28 4.48 6.28 -3.29
CA GLY A 28 5.53 6.36 -4.30
C GLY A 28 6.45 7.59 -4.21
N ILE A 29 6.25 8.46 -3.20
CA ILE A 29 7.00 9.69 -3.00
C ILE A 29 8.33 9.36 -2.32
N ARG A 30 9.43 9.42 -3.09
CA ARG A 30 10.77 8.98 -2.64
C ARG A 30 11.75 10.11 -2.32
N SER A 31 11.48 11.33 -2.80
CA SER A 31 12.31 12.51 -2.57
C SER A 31 11.51 13.56 -1.82
N TRP A 32 11.97 13.93 -0.63
CA TRP A 32 11.27 14.82 0.30
C TRP A 32 12.05 16.10 0.58
N ARG A 33 13.35 16.11 0.27
CA ARG A 33 14.20 17.29 0.27
C ARG A 33 15.36 17.12 -0.69
N THR A 34 16.09 18.18 -0.94
CA THR A 34 17.35 18.14 -1.71
C THR A 34 18.52 18.64 -0.88
N THR A 35 19.70 18.08 -1.11
CA THR A 35 20.96 18.65 -0.57
C THR A 35 21.27 20.00 -1.24
N ARG A 36 22.26 20.74 -0.70
CA ARG A 36 22.77 21.98 -1.32
C ARG A 36 23.23 21.80 -2.78
N LYS A 37 23.64 20.58 -3.16
CA LYS A 37 24.06 20.21 -4.52
C LYS A 37 22.91 19.63 -5.36
N GLY A 38 21.65 19.78 -4.94
CA GLY A 38 20.47 19.32 -5.67
C GLY A 38 20.20 17.81 -5.61
N ARG A 39 21.01 17.02 -4.88
CA ARG A 39 20.77 15.57 -4.77
C ARG A 39 19.48 15.28 -3.99
N PRO A 40 18.55 14.48 -4.50
CA PRO A 40 17.30 14.13 -3.83
C PRO A 40 17.57 13.27 -2.60
N ARG A 41 16.72 13.41 -1.58
CA ARG A 41 16.82 12.72 -0.30
C ARG A 41 15.43 12.36 0.21
N GLY A 42 15.30 11.19 0.82
CA GLY A 42 14.06 10.69 1.42
C GLY A 42 14.36 9.68 2.52
N LEU A 43 13.56 8.61 2.64
CA LEU A 43 13.83 7.56 3.61
C LEU A 43 15.12 6.82 3.26
N PHE A 44 16.01 6.68 4.25
CA PHE A 44 17.22 5.88 4.13
C PHE A 44 17.37 4.93 5.32
N CYS A 45 17.59 5.46 6.54
CA CYS A 45 17.87 4.61 7.70
C CYS A 45 16.64 4.10 8.46
N GLY A 46 15.46 4.72 8.30
CA GLY A 46 14.25 4.39 9.09
C GLY A 46 14.30 4.76 10.58
N ILE A 47 15.48 4.86 11.18
CA ILE A 47 15.67 5.07 12.64
C ILE A 47 15.98 6.52 13.05
N GLY A 48 15.93 7.47 12.11
CA GLY A 48 16.11 8.90 12.42
C GLY A 48 17.54 9.41 12.68
N VAL A 49 18.58 8.59 12.42
CA VAL A 49 19.99 8.98 12.60
C VAL A 49 20.59 9.74 11.40
N CYS A 50 20.11 9.45 10.18
CA CYS A 50 20.71 10.03 8.95
C CYS A 50 20.22 11.43 8.59
N PHE A 51 19.10 11.88 9.19
CA PHE A 51 18.43 13.14 8.85
C PHE A 51 18.06 13.29 7.36
N ASP A 52 17.92 12.16 6.63
CA ASP A 52 17.56 12.26 5.21
C ASP A 52 16.06 12.44 4.94
N CYS A 53 15.25 12.00 5.89
CA CYS A 53 13.79 11.96 5.88
C CYS A 53 13.09 13.25 6.36
N LEU A 54 13.71 14.43 6.17
CA LEU A 54 13.14 15.67 6.73
C LEU A 54 12.00 16.21 5.86
N VAL A 55 10.89 16.54 6.53
CA VAL A 55 9.70 17.19 5.97
C VAL A 55 9.19 18.27 6.91
N THR A 56 8.18 19.02 6.48
CA THR A 56 7.37 19.86 7.38
C THR A 56 6.08 19.12 7.71
N VAL A 57 5.71 19.02 8.98
CA VAL A 57 4.44 18.43 9.44
C VAL A 57 3.68 19.46 10.27
N ASN A 58 2.46 19.79 9.88
CA ASN A 58 1.58 20.74 10.58
C ASN A 58 2.30 22.07 10.90
N GLY A 59 3.05 22.60 9.93
CA GLY A 59 3.85 23.82 10.06
C GLY A 59 5.20 23.67 10.79
N ARG A 60 5.49 22.50 11.38
CA ARG A 60 6.78 22.22 12.05
C ARG A 60 7.77 21.70 11.03
N GLY A 61 8.76 22.52 10.68
CA GLY A 61 9.83 22.16 9.75
C GLY A 61 10.86 21.19 10.33
N SER A 62 11.67 20.60 9.45
CA SER A 62 12.78 19.70 9.80
C SER A 62 12.37 18.51 10.69
N VAL A 63 11.16 18.00 10.47
CA VAL A 63 10.63 16.84 11.16
C VAL A 63 11.13 15.57 10.49
N ARG A 64 11.65 14.63 11.28
CA ARG A 64 12.07 13.30 10.79
C ARG A 64 10.82 12.45 10.54
N ALA A 65 10.37 12.37 9.30
CA ALA A 65 9.16 11.63 8.92
C ALA A 65 9.18 10.16 9.38
N CYS A 66 10.37 9.56 9.50
CA CYS A 66 10.53 8.17 9.92
C CYS A 66 10.23 7.89 11.40
N LEU A 67 10.13 8.94 12.23
CA LEU A 67 9.86 8.81 13.67
C LEU A 67 8.48 9.34 14.05
N VAL A 68 7.72 9.88 13.10
CA VAL A 68 6.44 10.52 13.37
C VAL A 68 5.31 9.61 12.87
N PRO A 69 4.40 9.16 13.75
CA PRO A 69 3.18 8.48 13.33
C PRO A 69 2.36 9.39 12.43
N ALA A 70 1.84 8.86 11.33
CA ALA A 70 0.93 9.58 10.46
C ALA A 70 -0.47 9.55 11.09
N ARG A 71 -1.03 10.73 11.37
CA ARG A 71 -2.36 10.86 11.96
C ARG A 71 -3.35 11.40 10.94
N PRO A 72 -4.62 10.94 10.97
CA PRO A 72 -5.64 11.48 10.09
C PRO A 72 -5.68 13.01 10.17
N GLY A 73 -5.67 13.67 9.01
CA GLY A 73 -5.71 15.12 8.90
C GLY A 73 -4.35 15.83 9.03
N ASP A 74 -3.24 15.13 9.22
CA ASP A 74 -1.91 15.76 9.17
C ASP A 74 -1.66 16.41 7.80
N VAL A 75 -1.01 17.57 7.83
CA VAL A 75 -0.56 18.30 6.64
C VAL A 75 0.96 18.22 6.56
N VAL A 76 1.44 17.56 5.51
CA VAL A 76 2.85 17.32 5.23
C VAL A 76 3.26 18.12 4.00
N THR A 77 4.39 18.81 4.10
CA THR A 77 4.99 19.53 2.97
C THR A 77 6.39 19.01 2.71
N THR A 78 6.67 18.69 1.44
CA THR A 78 7.97 18.22 0.97
C THR A 78 8.70 19.28 0.14
N GLY A 79 10.00 19.11 -0.03
CA GLY A 79 10.87 20.01 -0.77
C GLY A 79 10.76 19.80 -2.28
N ARG A 80 10.04 20.74 -2.91
CA ARG A 80 9.83 21.07 -4.34
C ARG A 80 8.58 20.46 -5.03
N PRO A 81 7.61 21.30 -5.47
CA PRO A 81 6.48 20.89 -6.32
C PRO A 81 6.82 20.78 -7.82
N ASP A 82 8.04 21.09 -8.27
CA ASP A 82 8.49 21.03 -9.69
C ASP A 82 8.87 19.62 -10.20
N GLN A 83 8.41 18.58 -9.51
CA GLN A 83 8.38 17.23 -10.04
C GLN A 83 6.91 16.91 -10.33
N GLU A 84 6.49 17.05 -11.61
CA GLU A 84 5.33 16.36 -12.16
C GLU A 84 5.32 14.95 -11.55
N PRO A 85 4.21 14.50 -10.93
CA PRO A 85 4.21 13.30 -10.11
C PRO A 85 4.79 12.15 -10.92
N ALA A 86 6.01 11.72 -10.56
CA ALA A 86 6.59 10.48 -11.07
C ALA A 86 5.53 9.41 -10.83
N SER A 87 4.96 8.94 -11.94
CA SER A 87 3.74 8.15 -12.03
C SER A 87 3.36 7.47 -10.73
N ALA A 88 2.20 7.85 -10.22
CA ALA A 88 1.36 6.86 -9.58
C ALA A 88 1.09 5.76 -10.62
N GLU A 89 2.02 4.83 -10.81
CA GLU A 89 1.62 3.44 -11.02
C GLU A 89 1.01 3.03 -9.69
N VAL A 90 -0.28 3.33 -9.58
CA VAL A 90 -1.18 2.56 -8.76
C VAL A 90 -1.22 1.19 -9.46
N PRO A 91 -0.65 0.10 -8.92
CA PRO A 91 -1.24 -1.18 -9.23
C PRO A 91 -2.66 -1.08 -8.68
N ALA A 92 -3.62 -0.85 -9.58
CA ALA A 92 -4.99 -1.26 -9.35
C ALA A 92 -4.87 -2.76 -9.08
N ASP A 93 -4.98 -3.15 -7.81
CA ASP A 93 -5.18 -4.54 -7.48
C ASP A 93 -6.62 -4.87 -7.89
N PRO A 94 -6.86 -5.72 -8.91
CA PRO A 94 -8.21 -6.19 -9.20
C PRO A 94 -8.68 -7.27 -8.20
N SER A 95 -7.93 -7.58 -7.13
CA SER A 95 -8.21 -8.68 -6.22
C SER A 95 -8.77 -8.21 -4.88
N ALA A 96 -9.76 -7.31 -4.92
CA ALA A 96 -10.65 -7.09 -3.77
C ALA A 96 -12.10 -7.23 -4.22
N GLU A 97 -12.42 -8.40 -4.78
CA GLU A 97 -13.79 -8.83 -5.02
C GLU A 97 -14.38 -9.23 -3.66
N VAL A 98 -15.17 -8.35 -3.05
CA VAL A 98 -16.12 -8.76 -1.99
C VAL A 98 -17.43 -9.14 -2.67
N PRO A 99 -18.04 -10.27 -2.27
CA PRO A 99 -19.02 -10.99 -3.06
C PRO A 99 -20.38 -10.35 -2.96
N ALA A 100 -21.08 -10.33 -4.09
CA ALA A 100 -22.48 -9.97 -4.18
C ALA A 100 -23.12 -10.97 -5.16
N ASP A 101 -23.97 -11.85 -4.61
CA ASP A 101 -25.09 -12.50 -5.30
C ASP A 101 -24.79 -13.34 -6.55
N ALA A 102 -24.24 -14.55 -6.33
CA ALA A 102 -24.30 -15.64 -7.30
C ALA A 102 -25.55 -16.53 -7.08
N LEU A 103 -26.71 -16.00 -7.47
CA LEU A 103 -27.91 -16.72 -7.91
C LEU A 103 -28.30 -15.96 -9.20
N VAL A 104 -28.46 -16.52 -10.40
CA VAL A 104 -29.42 -17.55 -10.82
C VAL A 104 -29.06 -18.08 -12.23
N GLU A 105 -29.23 -19.40 -12.40
CA GLU A 105 -29.90 -20.11 -13.50
C GLU A 105 -29.36 -20.08 -14.96
N GLU A 106 -28.97 -21.30 -15.37
CA GLU A 106 -29.41 -22.06 -16.56
C GLU A 106 -28.76 -21.90 -17.96
N SER A 107 -28.39 -23.10 -18.46
CA SER A 107 -28.46 -23.58 -19.86
C SER A 107 -27.30 -23.17 -20.81
N VAL A 108 -26.62 -24.05 -21.58
CA VAL A 108 -27.01 -25.34 -22.21
C VAL A 108 -25.77 -26.05 -22.82
N HIS A 109 -25.68 -27.37 -22.62
CA HIS A 109 -25.15 -28.46 -23.48
C HIS A 109 -23.78 -28.43 -24.21
N GLY A 110 -23.04 -29.55 -24.02
CA GLY A 110 -22.18 -30.17 -25.04
C GLY A 110 -20.92 -30.84 -24.46
N SER A 111 -21.00 -32.05 -23.85
CA SER A 111 -20.59 -33.37 -24.42
C SER A 111 -19.12 -33.43 -24.90
N VAL A 112 -18.24 -34.38 -24.54
CA VAL A 112 -18.34 -35.84 -24.30
C VAL A 112 -17.05 -36.39 -23.62
N GLY A 113 -17.18 -37.53 -22.91
CA GLY A 113 -16.21 -38.64 -22.80
C GLY A 113 -14.94 -38.41 -21.95
N SER A 114 -14.47 -39.30 -21.08
CA SER A 114 -14.64 -40.75 -21.02
C SER A 114 -14.48 -41.23 -19.57
N SER A 115 -15.38 -42.13 -19.22
CA SER A 115 -15.39 -42.94 -18.01
C SER A 115 -14.17 -43.87 -17.97
N VAL A 116 -13.53 -44.01 -16.81
CA VAL A 116 -12.90 -45.26 -16.37
C VAL A 116 -13.13 -45.39 -14.87
N ASP A 117 -14.09 -46.25 -14.59
CA ASP A 117 -14.42 -46.84 -13.30
C ASP A 117 -13.25 -47.69 -12.78
N THR A 118 -12.89 -47.55 -11.50
CA THR A 118 -12.26 -48.66 -10.76
C THR A 118 -12.70 -48.60 -9.30
N PRO A 119 -13.14 -49.73 -8.71
CA PRO A 119 -13.84 -49.77 -7.43
C PRO A 119 -12.93 -49.85 -6.19
N VAL A 120 -13.39 -49.15 -5.13
CA VAL A 120 -13.49 -49.55 -3.71
C VAL A 120 -12.46 -50.53 -3.13
N HIS A 121 -11.72 -50.07 -2.09
CA HIS A 121 -11.76 -50.81 -0.82
C HIS A 121 -11.62 -49.94 0.44
N HIS A 122 -12.54 -50.19 1.36
CA HIS A 122 -12.68 -49.61 2.69
C HIS A 122 -11.62 -50.17 3.64
N GLY A 123 -10.91 -49.29 4.35
CA GLY A 123 -9.94 -49.66 5.38
C GLY A 123 -10.07 -48.78 6.62
N ARG A 124 -11.17 -48.94 7.36
CA ARG A 124 -11.33 -48.45 8.73
C ARG A 124 -10.55 -49.37 9.67
N ARG A 125 -9.69 -48.84 10.55
CA ARG A 125 -9.28 -49.43 11.86
C ARG A 125 -8.21 -48.52 12.52
N THR A 126 -8.61 -47.71 13.52
CA THR A 126 -8.61 -47.93 14.99
C THR A 126 -7.32 -47.47 15.67
N ASP A 127 -7.55 -46.69 16.73
CA ASP A 127 -6.60 -46.05 17.64
C ASP A 127 -5.56 -46.99 18.26
N GLY A 128 -4.39 -46.41 18.53
CA GLY A 128 -3.36 -46.92 19.45
C GLY A 128 -2.88 -45.78 20.32
#